data_AF-A0A2P7UWA7-F1
#
_entry.id   AF-A0A2P7UWA7-F1
#
_cell.length_a   1.000
_cell.length_b   1.000
_cell.length_c   1.000
_cell.angle_alpha   90.00
_cell.angle_beta   90.00
_cell.angle_gamma   90.00
#
_symmetry.space_group_name_H-M   'P 1'
#
loop_
_entity.id
_entity.type
_entity.pdbx_description
1 polymer ?
#
loop_
_entity_poly.entity_id
_entity_poly.type
_entity_poly.pdbx_seq_one_letter_code
_entity_poly.pdbx_strand_id
1 'polypeptide(L)'
;MAQLVKERIRKQYGKLTASQKIICKIAIEKPSLLAIHTAKKIAEFTNTSEATVIRFCYALGYSGYTELQEEIKKSLLIGDQRKGPIQKYRDTEVTLDLSNYAHQVMESDIAYLQQGLQQIDYTLLQEVVKSIVQAKRIVVVGFRWCHIPAKWLFQALNAIKGNTHLYTGAVDNADYFLTERDQEWLVIAISFPRHPSETVAMVHSAKELGAKVLAITEGELSPISQVADHLLKITTPQPVATSGMPTLFSILNVLIKGVMLHDAENVQKRLQHYDEISSKLYSFVGEEEEDFSIY
;
A
#
# COMPACT_ATOMS: atom_id res chain seq x y z
N MET A 1 -2.39 5.91 -19.98
CA MET A 1 -1.16 5.81 -20.79
C MET A 1 -0.72 7.22 -21.17
N ALA A 2 0.58 7.53 -21.10
CA ALA A 2 1.14 8.84 -21.41
C ALA A 2 0.66 9.30 -22.79
N GLN A 3 0.26 10.56 -22.87
CA GLN A 3 -0.09 11.20 -24.14
C GLN A 3 1.04 11.03 -25.16
N LEU A 4 2.29 11.10 -24.69
CA LEU A 4 3.51 10.92 -25.48
C LEU A 4 3.72 9.48 -25.99
N VAL A 5 3.54 8.45 -25.15
CA VAL A 5 3.58 7.04 -25.59
C VAL A 5 2.47 6.76 -26.63
N LYS A 6 1.24 7.23 -26.40
CA LYS A 6 0.14 7.10 -27.37
C LYS A 6 0.45 7.81 -28.68
N GLU A 7 1.04 8.98 -28.62
CA GLU A 7 1.41 9.78 -29.79
C GLU A 7 2.54 9.13 -30.60
N ARG A 8 3.59 8.65 -29.93
CA ARG A 8 4.68 7.88 -30.57
C ARG A 8 4.14 6.62 -31.25
N ILE A 9 3.28 5.87 -30.56
CA ILE A 9 2.58 4.72 -31.13
C ILE A 9 1.79 5.13 -32.37
N ARG A 10 0.94 6.16 -32.28
CA ARG A 10 0.12 6.64 -33.41
C ARG A 10 0.97 7.02 -34.62
N LYS A 11 2.10 7.70 -34.42
CA LYS A 11 3.02 8.12 -35.49
C LYS A 11 3.74 6.94 -36.15
N GLN A 12 4.08 5.89 -35.39
CA GLN A 12 4.91 4.79 -35.88
C GLN A 12 4.13 3.51 -36.22
N TYR A 13 2.85 3.41 -35.85
CA TYR A 13 2.04 2.20 -35.97
C TYR A 13 2.06 1.57 -37.37
N GLY A 14 2.01 2.40 -38.41
CA GLY A 14 2.04 1.95 -39.81
C GLY A 14 3.33 1.25 -40.21
N LYS A 15 4.44 1.53 -39.53
CA LYS A 15 5.77 0.97 -39.79
C LYS A 15 6.10 -0.26 -38.95
N LEU A 16 5.24 -0.62 -37.98
CA LEU A 16 5.45 -1.76 -37.10
C LEU A 16 5.18 -3.08 -37.82
N THR A 17 6.02 -4.09 -37.53
CA THR A 17 5.78 -5.48 -37.96
C THR A 17 4.57 -6.08 -37.25
N ALA A 18 4.06 -7.22 -37.74
CA ALA A 18 2.95 -7.92 -37.10
C ALA A 18 3.23 -8.25 -35.61
N SER A 19 4.41 -8.75 -35.29
CA SER A 19 4.83 -9.05 -33.91
C SER A 19 4.93 -7.79 -33.05
N GLN A 20 5.41 -6.67 -33.61
CA GLN A 20 5.47 -5.39 -32.90
C GLN A 20 4.08 -4.79 -32.65
N LYS A 21 3.11 -5.01 -33.55
CA LYS A 21 1.71 -4.60 -33.36
C LYS A 21 1.03 -5.34 -32.21
N ILE A 22 1.40 -6.59 -31.95
CA ILE A 22 0.92 -7.34 -30.76
C ILE A 22 1.42 -6.67 -29.47
N ILE A 23 2.71 -6.33 -29.40
CA ILE A 23 3.28 -5.63 -28.25
C ILE A 23 2.63 -4.24 -28.09
N CYS A 24 2.40 -3.54 -29.20
CA CYS A 24 1.68 -2.27 -29.23
C CYS A 24 0.27 -2.38 -28.63
N LYS A 25 -0.46 -3.47 -28.92
CA LYS A 25 -1.79 -3.72 -28.37
C LYS A 25 -1.73 -3.80 -26.85
N ILE A 26 -0.75 -4.53 -26.28
CA ILE A 26 -0.55 -4.56 -24.82
C ILE A 26 -0.20 -3.17 -24.28
N ALA A 27 0.69 -2.42 -24.95
CA ALA A 27 1.03 -1.06 -24.51
C ALA A 27 -0.19 -0.14 -24.41
N ILE A 28 -1.18 -0.32 -25.30
CA ILE A 28 -2.44 0.45 -25.32
C ILE A 28 -3.45 -0.05 -24.30
N GLU A 29 -3.75 -1.35 -24.32
CA GLU A 29 -4.85 -1.94 -23.57
C GLU A 29 -4.47 -2.26 -22.12
N LYS A 30 -3.22 -2.68 -21.90
CA LYS A 30 -2.70 -3.13 -20.62
C LYS A 30 -1.33 -2.52 -20.31
N PRO A 31 -1.21 -1.17 -20.30
CA PRO A 31 0.06 -0.48 -20.05
C PRO A 31 0.71 -0.85 -18.70
N SER A 32 -0.10 -1.23 -17.70
CA SER A 32 0.40 -1.69 -16.40
C SER A 32 1.31 -2.91 -16.52
N LEU A 33 1.06 -3.82 -17.48
CA LEU A 33 1.91 -4.99 -17.70
C LEU A 33 3.32 -4.58 -18.13
N LEU A 34 3.46 -3.63 -19.05
CA LEU A 34 4.78 -3.12 -19.45
C LEU A 34 5.47 -2.40 -18.29
N ALA A 35 4.70 -1.74 -17.44
CA ALA A 35 5.22 -0.99 -16.31
C ALA A 35 5.74 -1.91 -15.17
N ILE A 36 5.22 -3.11 -14.98
CA ILE A 36 5.63 -4.00 -13.86
C ILE A 36 6.51 -5.19 -14.29
N HIS A 37 6.55 -5.54 -15.57
CA HIS A 37 7.25 -6.73 -16.04
C HIS A 37 8.49 -6.42 -16.89
N THR A 38 9.45 -7.33 -16.93
CA THR A 38 10.66 -7.25 -17.76
C THR A 38 10.35 -7.45 -19.25
N ALA A 39 11.27 -7.03 -20.13
CA ALA A 39 11.14 -7.25 -21.58
C ALA A 39 10.94 -8.74 -21.93
N LYS A 40 11.70 -9.63 -21.28
CA LYS A 40 11.53 -11.09 -21.35
C LYS A 40 10.11 -11.52 -21.02
N LYS A 41 9.53 -11.03 -19.93
CA LYS A 41 8.18 -11.43 -19.51
C LYS A 41 7.08 -10.89 -20.44
N ILE A 42 7.27 -9.70 -21.01
CA ILE A 42 6.41 -9.18 -22.08
C ILE A 42 6.51 -10.04 -23.35
N ALA A 43 7.71 -10.50 -23.69
CA ALA A 43 7.92 -11.39 -24.83
C ALA A 43 7.13 -12.69 -24.65
N GLU A 44 7.15 -13.28 -23.44
CA GLU A 44 6.32 -14.43 -23.08
C GLU A 44 4.82 -14.13 -23.23
N PHE A 45 4.30 -13.03 -22.69
CA PHE A 45 2.88 -12.67 -22.80
C PHE A 45 2.40 -12.42 -24.23
N THR A 46 3.30 -11.98 -25.10
CA THR A 46 2.99 -11.65 -26.50
C THR A 46 3.31 -12.80 -27.45
N ASN A 47 3.87 -13.90 -26.95
CA ASN A 47 4.45 -14.98 -27.75
C ASN A 47 5.43 -14.45 -28.80
N THR A 48 6.32 -13.55 -28.38
CA THR A 48 7.39 -12.97 -29.21
C THR A 48 8.76 -13.19 -28.56
N SER A 49 9.84 -12.77 -29.24
CA SER A 49 11.19 -12.78 -28.65
C SER A 49 11.49 -11.48 -27.91
N GLU A 50 12.36 -11.56 -26.89
CA GLU A 50 12.83 -10.37 -26.18
C GLU A 50 13.46 -9.34 -27.14
N ALA A 51 14.22 -9.79 -28.13
CA ALA A 51 14.76 -8.92 -29.20
C ALA A 51 13.65 -8.20 -30.00
N THR A 52 12.46 -8.78 -30.12
CA THR A 52 11.31 -8.13 -30.76
C THR A 52 10.71 -7.04 -29.89
N VAL A 53 10.65 -7.25 -28.56
CA VAL A 53 10.26 -6.22 -27.59
C VAL A 53 11.24 -5.05 -27.60
N ILE A 54 12.55 -5.33 -27.61
CA ILE A 54 13.58 -4.30 -27.71
C ILE A 54 13.46 -3.50 -29.03
N ARG A 55 13.32 -4.19 -30.17
CA ARG A 55 13.11 -3.54 -31.48
C ARG A 55 11.83 -2.71 -31.53
N PHE A 56 10.76 -3.12 -30.84
CA PHE A 56 9.55 -2.31 -30.68
C PHE A 56 9.85 -0.99 -29.95
N CYS A 57 10.65 -1.02 -28.89
CA CYS A 57 11.03 0.18 -28.14
C CYS A 57 11.81 1.16 -29.03
N TYR A 58 12.79 0.64 -29.78
CA TYR A 58 13.54 1.44 -30.77
C TYR A 58 12.64 2.02 -31.87
N ALA A 59 11.68 1.24 -32.38
CA ALA A 59 10.73 1.71 -33.39
C ALA A 59 9.85 2.87 -32.89
N LEU A 60 9.59 2.94 -31.57
CA LEU A 60 8.89 4.06 -30.93
C LEU A 60 9.81 5.25 -30.56
N GLY A 61 11.11 5.13 -30.82
CA GLY A 61 12.11 6.17 -30.57
C GLY A 61 12.58 6.23 -29.12
N TYR A 62 12.59 5.10 -28.41
CA TYR A 62 13.24 4.94 -27.11
C TYR A 62 14.59 4.25 -27.27
N SER A 63 15.55 4.56 -26.40
CA SER A 63 16.88 3.93 -26.29
C SER A 63 16.84 2.47 -25.82
N GLY A 64 15.69 1.98 -25.35
CA GLY A 64 15.51 0.61 -24.92
C GLY A 64 14.20 0.40 -24.17
N TYR A 65 14.03 -0.80 -23.61
CA TYR A 65 12.82 -1.15 -22.85
C TYR A 65 12.69 -0.36 -21.55
N THR A 66 13.81 -0.11 -20.85
CA THR A 66 13.82 0.62 -19.59
C THR A 66 13.24 2.03 -19.74
N GLU A 67 13.65 2.77 -20.78
CA GLU A 67 13.14 4.13 -21.02
C GLU A 67 11.63 4.13 -21.33
N LEU A 68 11.17 3.23 -22.21
CA LEU A 68 9.74 3.06 -22.47
C LEU A 68 8.98 2.71 -21.18
N GLN A 69 9.52 1.79 -20.39
CA GLN A 69 8.91 1.34 -19.14
C GLN A 69 8.81 2.49 -18.13
N GLU A 70 9.85 3.30 -17.96
CA GLU A 70 9.82 4.48 -17.08
C GLU A 70 8.78 5.51 -17.53
N GLU A 71 8.67 5.77 -18.83
CA GLU A 71 7.68 6.71 -19.35
C GLU A 71 6.25 6.21 -19.10
N ILE A 72 6.00 4.91 -19.31
CA ILE A 72 4.71 4.30 -19.00
C ILE A 72 4.45 4.36 -17.49
N LYS A 73 5.39 3.98 -16.62
CA LYS A 73 5.29 4.06 -15.15
C LYS A 73 4.91 5.47 -14.71
N LYS A 74 5.67 6.49 -15.13
CA LYS A 74 5.39 7.91 -14.85
C LYS A 74 3.98 8.28 -15.28
N SER A 75 3.54 7.82 -16.44
CA SER A 75 2.21 8.13 -16.96
C SER A 75 1.05 7.50 -16.20
N LEU A 76 1.24 6.30 -15.64
CA LEU A 76 0.23 5.62 -14.85
C LEU A 76 0.11 6.27 -13.47
N LEU A 77 1.24 6.60 -12.85
CA LEU A 77 1.29 7.36 -11.60
C LEU A 77 0.66 8.75 -11.75
N ILE A 78 1.05 9.50 -12.79
CA ILE A 78 0.52 10.85 -13.04
C ILE A 78 -0.95 10.80 -13.50
N GLY A 79 -1.35 9.80 -14.29
CA GLY A 79 -2.72 9.66 -14.79
C GLY A 79 -3.74 9.53 -13.66
N ASP A 80 -3.37 8.82 -12.59
CA ASP A 80 -4.19 8.70 -11.38
C ASP A 80 -4.12 9.94 -10.47
N GLN A 81 -3.03 10.73 -10.56
CA GLN A 81 -2.89 12.02 -9.88
C GLN A 81 -3.66 13.17 -10.55
N ARG A 82 -3.86 13.13 -11.88
CA ARG A 82 -4.55 14.21 -12.63
C ARG A 82 -6.05 14.30 -12.33
N LYS A 83 -6.70 13.19 -11.95
CA LYS A 83 -8.02 13.26 -11.33
C LYS A 83 -7.81 13.61 -9.85
N GLY A 84 -7.85 14.90 -9.53
CA GLY A 84 -7.86 15.35 -8.14
C GLY A 84 -9.02 14.70 -7.36
N PRO A 85 -8.96 14.67 -6.01
CA PRO A 85 -10.02 14.10 -5.18
C PRO A 85 -11.43 14.57 -5.58
N ILE A 86 -11.55 15.84 -6.00
CA ILE A 86 -12.80 16.47 -6.48
C ILE A 86 -13.34 15.82 -7.76
N GLN A 87 -12.47 15.45 -8.71
CA GLN A 87 -12.93 14.80 -9.95
C GLN A 87 -13.32 13.35 -9.69
N LYS A 88 -12.57 12.63 -8.84
CA LYS A 88 -12.94 11.27 -8.41
C LYS A 88 -14.29 11.28 -7.67
N TYR A 89 -14.47 12.24 -6.76
CA TYR A 89 -15.72 12.48 -6.03
C TYR A 89 -16.91 12.73 -6.98
N ARG A 90 -16.75 13.63 -7.96
CA ARG A 90 -17.79 13.90 -8.97
C ARG A 90 -18.16 12.66 -9.80
N ASP A 91 -17.18 11.82 -10.13
CA ASP A 91 -17.45 10.61 -10.91
C ASP A 91 -18.22 9.54 -10.07
N THR A 92 -18.07 9.52 -8.74
CA THR A 92 -18.77 8.59 -7.83
C THR A 92 -20.10 9.10 -7.28
N GLU A 93 -20.26 10.41 -7.04
CA GLU A 93 -21.48 10.96 -6.43
C GLU A 93 -22.63 11.14 -7.41
N VAL A 94 -22.37 11.32 -8.71
CA VAL A 94 -23.42 11.50 -9.73
C VAL A 94 -24.35 10.29 -9.82
N THR A 95 -24.00 9.16 -9.20
CA THR A 95 -24.79 7.93 -9.13
C THR A 95 -25.49 7.65 -7.79
N LEU A 96 -25.25 8.45 -6.74
CA LEU A 96 -25.86 8.20 -5.43
C LEU A 96 -27.24 8.86 -5.31
N ASP A 97 -28.22 8.09 -4.87
CA ASP A 97 -29.56 8.58 -4.56
C ASP A 97 -29.58 9.08 -3.11
N LEU A 98 -29.88 10.36 -2.90
CA LEU A 98 -29.96 10.97 -1.57
C LEU A 98 -30.94 10.27 -0.63
N SER A 99 -31.95 9.56 -1.17
CA SER A 99 -32.90 8.80 -0.35
C SER A 99 -32.37 7.44 0.11
N ASN A 100 -31.32 6.90 -0.53
CA ASN A 100 -30.80 5.55 -0.28
C ASN A 100 -29.26 5.47 -0.16
N TYR A 101 -28.59 6.60 0.08
CA TYR A 101 -27.12 6.68 0.10
C TYR A 101 -26.48 5.75 1.13
N ALA A 102 -27.10 5.57 2.30
CA ALA A 102 -26.55 4.72 3.36
C ALA A 102 -26.44 3.26 2.91
N HIS A 103 -27.49 2.72 2.29
CA HIS A 103 -27.48 1.37 1.72
C HIS A 103 -26.45 1.26 0.59
N GLN A 104 -26.38 2.24 -0.31
CA GLN A 104 -25.44 2.24 -1.43
C GLN A 104 -23.98 2.26 -0.96
N VAL A 105 -23.66 3.05 0.07
CA VAL A 105 -22.32 3.09 0.66
C VAL A 105 -21.98 1.76 1.31
N MET A 106 -22.87 1.21 2.14
CA MET A 106 -22.61 -0.07 2.81
C MET A 106 -22.48 -1.25 1.83
N GLU A 107 -23.32 -1.31 0.80
CA GLU A 107 -23.18 -2.31 -0.27
C GLU A 107 -21.85 -2.17 -1.03
N SER A 108 -21.40 -0.94 -1.25
CA SER A 108 -20.08 -0.70 -1.85
C SER A 108 -18.96 -1.24 -0.96
N ASP A 109 -19.00 -0.93 0.34
CA ASP A 109 -18.01 -1.44 1.30
C ASP A 109 -18.01 -2.97 1.34
N ILE A 110 -19.18 -3.61 1.39
CA ILE A 110 -19.32 -5.06 1.36
C ILE A 110 -18.70 -5.64 0.08
N ALA A 111 -18.97 -5.06 -1.09
CA ALA A 111 -18.43 -5.53 -2.36
C ALA A 111 -16.89 -5.46 -2.40
N TYR A 112 -16.29 -4.36 -1.92
CA TYR A 112 -14.83 -4.23 -1.87
C TYR A 112 -14.18 -5.14 -0.81
N LEU A 113 -14.85 -5.38 0.32
CA LEU A 113 -14.39 -6.34 1.32
C LEU A 113 -14.43 -7.77 0.77
N GLN A 114 -15.49 -8.15 0.06
CA GLN A 114 -15.60 -9.45 -0.60
C GLN A 114 -14.53 -9.62 -1.69
N GLN A 115 -14.28 -8.57 -2.49
CA GLN A 115 -13.19 -8.58 -3.47
C GLN A 115 -11.83 -8.72 -2.78
N GLY A 116 -11.60 -7.99 -1.69
CA GLY A 116 -10.38 -8.10 -0.90
C GLY A 116 -10.14 -9.51 -0.38
N LEU A 117 -11.17 -10.16 0.15
CA LEU A 117 -11.13 -11.55 0.63
C LEU A 117 -10.68 -12.52 -0.48
N GLN A 118 -11.18 -12.35 -1.70
CA GLN A 118 -10.82 -13.20 -2.85
C GLN A 118 -9.36 -12.98 -3.32
N GLN A 119 -8.76 -11.84 -2.98
CA GLN A 119 -7.41 -11.47 -3.38
C GLN A 119 -6.35 -11.76 -2.31
N ILE A 120 -6.74 -12.29 -1.15
CA ILE A 120 -5.79 -12.63 -0.09
C ILE A 120 -4.87 -13.76 -0.56
N ASP A 121 -3.58 -13.45 -0.62
CA ASP A 121 -2.53 -14.46 -0.66
C ASP A 121 -2.23 -14.88 0.78
N TYR A 122 -2.71 -16.07 1.16
CA TYR A 122 -2.55 -16.61 2.51
C TYR A 122 -1.09 -16.93 2.85
N THR A 123 -0.26 -17.26 1.85
CA THR A 123 1.17 -17.55 2.07
C THR A 123 1.88 -16.25 2.42
N LEU A 124 1.68 -15.21 1.60
CA LEU A 124 2.22 -13.87 1.88
C LEU A 124 1.73 -13.35 3.24
N LEU A 125 0.45 -13.54 3.57
CA LEU A 125 -0.11 -13.08 4.84
C LEU A 125 0.61 -13.72 6.04
N GLN A 126 0.91 -15.02 5.99
CA GLN A 126 1.69 -15.71 7.01
C GLN A 126 3.11 -15.18 7.13
N GLU A 127 3.78 -14.92 6.00
CA GLU A 127 5.14 -14.35 5.98
C GLU A 127 5.17 -12.93 6.55
N VAL A 128 4.16 -12.13 6.25
CA VAL A 128 3.98 -10.77 6.77
C VAL A 128 3.76 -10.81 8.28
N VAL A 129 2.81 -11.61 8.76
CA VAL A 129 2.53 -11.76 10.20
C VAL A 129 3.78 -12.24 10.93
N LYS A 130 4.49 -13.25 10.40
CA LYS A 130 5.75 -13.72 10.97
C LYS A 130 6.79 -12.60 11.06
N SER A 131 6.91 -11.78 10.02
CA SER A 131 7.82 -10.64 10.02
C SER A 131 7.47 -9.61 11.09
N ILE A 132 6.17 -9.35 11.31
CA ILE A 132 5.69 -8.46 12.39
C ILE A 132 5.99 -9.05 13.77
N VAL A 133 5.75 -10.36 13.95
CA VAL A 133 6.02 -11.05 15.23
C VAL A 133 7.51 -11.03 15.57
N GLN A 134 8.37 -11.33 14.60
CA GLN A 134 9.83 -11.42 14.80
C GLN A 134 10.54 -10.06 14.89
N ALA A 135 9.92 -8.99 14.37
CA ALA A 135 10.53 -7.66 14.39
C ALA A 135 10.79 -7.19 15.83
N LYS A 136 12.06 -6.88 16.12
CA LYS A 136 12.46 -6.28 17.40
C LYS A 136 11.95 -4.85 17.54
N ARG A 137 11.84 -4.15 16.41
CA ARG A 137 11.21 -2.84 16.32
C ARG A 137 10.40 -2.70 15.05
N ILE A 138 9.27 -2.02 15.16
CA ILE A 138 8.38 -1.73 14.04
C ILE A 138 8.27 -0.21 13.89
N VAL A 139 8.44 0.29 12.68
CA VAL A 139 8.13 1.69 12.35
C VAL A 139 6.97 1.70 11.38
N VAL A 140 5.88 2.36 11.75
CA VAL A 140 4.72 2.56 10.87
C VAL A 140 4.78 3.96 10.27
N VAL A 141 4.55 4.07 8.97
CA VAL A 141 4.56 5.36 8.26
C VAL A 141 3.39 5.48 7.29
N GLY A 142 2.75 6.64 7.30
CA GLY A 142 1.75 7.05 6.33
C GLY A 142 1.52 8.54 6.49
N PHE A 143 1.60 9.31 5.40
CA PHE A 143 1.36 10.75 5.42
C PHE A 143 -0.03 11.10 4.87
N ARG A 144 -0.53 12.29 5.23
CA ARG A 144 -1.86 12.79 4.85
C ARG A 144 -2.96 11.83 5.33
N TRP A 145 -3.88 11.42 4.45
CA TRP A 145 -4.98 10.51 4.79
C TRP A 145 -4.49 9.14 5.27
N CYS A 146 -3.32 8.69 4.80
CA CYS A 146 -2.73 7.42 5.25
C CYS A 146 -2.12 7.53 6.66
N HIS A 147 -2.01 8.73 7.25
CA HIS A 147 -1.62 8.91 8.65
C HIS A 147 -2.64 8.30 9.62
N ILE A 148 -3.93 8.34 9.28
CA ILE A 148 -5.00 7.81 10.12
C ILE A 148 -4.87 6.28 10.30
N PRO A 149 -4.85 5.46 9.23
CA PRO A 149 -4.65 4.02 9.36
C PRO A 149 -3.25 3.66 9.90
N ALA A 150 -2.22 4.45 9.60
CA ALA A 150 -0.88 4.27 10.19
C ALA A 150 -0.88 4.46 11.71
N LYS A 151 -1.53 5.53 12.20
CA LYS A 151 -1.68 5.82 13.62
C LYS A 151 -2.52 4.77 14.34
N TRP A 152 -3.58 4.27 13.70
CA TRP A 152 -4.37 3.16 14.24
C TRP A 152 -3.52 1.89 14.38
N LEU A 153 -2.79 1.52 13.33
CA LEU A 153 -1.94 0.33 13.34
C LEU A 153 -0.84 0.43 14.39
N PHE A 154 -0.21 1.61 14.51
CA PHE A 154 0.76 1.92 15.57
C PHE A 154 0.16 1.68 16.97
N GLN A 155 -1.04 2.19 17.25
CA GLN A 155 -1.69 2.01 18.55
C GLN A 155 -2.03 0.54 18.80
N ALA A 156 -2.61 -0.14 17.81
CA ALA A 156 -2.97 -1.55 17.92
C ALA A 156 -1.74 -2.43 18.17
N LEU A 157 -0.65 -2.22 17.44
CA LEU A 157 0.61 -2.94 17.65
C LEU A 157 1.26 -2.61 19.00
N ASN A 158 1.15 -1.38 19.51
CA ASN A 158 1.69 -1.06 20.84
C ASN A 158 0.88 -1.64 22.00
N ALA A 159 -0.42 -1.81 21.81
CA ALA A 159 -1.26 -2.54 22.76
C ALA A 159 -0.84 -4.01 22.86
N ILE A 160 -0.48 -4.67 21.74
CA ILE A 160 -0.18 -6.12 21.73
C ILE A 160 1.31 -6.50 21.76
N LYS A 161 2.22 -5.62 21.31
CA LYS A 161 3.69 -5.85 21.26
C LYS A 161 4.49 -4.77 21.99
N GLY A 162 4.06 -3.52 21.97
CA GLY A 162 4.72 -2.41 22.69
C GLY A 162 6.04 -1.91 22.12
N ASN A 163 6.44 -2.35 20.92
CA ASN A 163 7.72 -2.02 20.29
C ASN A 163 7.57 -1.26 18.95
N THR A 164 6.48 -0.51 18.80
CA THR A 164 6.13 0.16 17.55
C THR A 164 6.24 1.68 17.66
N HIS A 165 6.77 2.31 16.62
CA HIS A 165 6.88 3.76 16.50
C HIS A 165 6.08 4.28 15.31
N LEU A 166 5.44 5.43 15.47
CA LEU A 166 4.77 6.13 14.37
C LEU A 166 5.69 7.22 13.84
N TYR A 167 6.17 7.06 12.61
CA TYR A 167 6.95 8.10 11.96
C TYR A 167 6.04 9.25 11.51
N THR A 168 6.37 10.46 11.96
CA THR A 168 5.63 11.71 11.70
C THR A 168 6.46 12.73 10.93
N GLY A 169 7.78 12.57 10.86
CA GLY A 169 8.71 13.44 10.13
C GLY A 169 8.93 14.84 10.72
N ALA A 170 8.21 15.22 11.78
CA ALA A 170 8.38 16.52 12.45
C ALA A 170 9.51 16.50 13.49
N VAL A 171 9.60 15.41 14.25
CA VAL A 171 10.57 15.22 15.35
C VAL A 171 11.46 14.01 15.13
N ASP A 172 11.11 13.18 14.15
CA ASP A 172 11.84 11.98 13.76
C ASP A 172 12.94 12.37 12.77
N ASN A 173 14.16 12.57 13.28
CA ASN A 173 15.30 12.99 12.48
C ASN A 173 16.17 11.79 12.05
N ALA A 174 17.23 12.07 11.30
CA ALA A 174 18.17 11.03 10.85
C ALA A 174 18.78 10.23 12.03
N ASP A 175 18.95 10.85 13.20
CA ASP A 175 19.51 10.21 14.39
C ASP A 175 18.61 9.09 14.93
N TYR A 176 17.28 9.25 14.84
CA TYR A 176 16.33 8.18 15.16
C TYR A 176 16.61 6.93 14.34
N PHE A 177 16.89 7.07 13.04
CA PHE A 177 17.18 5.94 12.15
C PHE A 177 18.60 5.38 12.29
N LEU A 178 19.57 6.22 12.69
CA LEU A 178 20.95 5.78 12.93
C LEU A 178 21.05 4.79 14.10
N THR A 179 20.17 4.90 15.11
CA THR A 179 20.10 3.94 16.22
C THR A 179 19.36 2.63 15.87
N GLU A 180 18.70 2.56 14.71
CA GLU A 180 17.93 1.38 14.26
C GLU A 180 18.73 0.44 13.33
N ARG A 181 19.94 0.85 12.95
CA ARG A 181 20.84 0.00 12.16
C ARG A 181 21.11 -1.30 12.94
N ASP A 182 21.07 -2.43 12.24
CA ASP A 182 21.48 -3.75 12.74
C ASP A 182 20.51 -4.45 13.73
N GLN A 183 19.27 -3.97 13.92
CA GLN A 183 18.29 -4.53 14.88
C GLN A 183 17.04 -5.14 14.22
N GLU A 184 17.15 -6.07 13.26
CA GLU A 184 16.01 -6.85 12.70
C GLU A 184 14.67 -6.07 12.65
N TRP A 185 14.70 -4.87 12.08
CA TRP A 185 13.63 -3.88 12.20
C TRP A 185 12.76 -3.86 10.96
N LEU A 186 11.47 -3.63 11.16
CA LEU A 186 10.44 -3.66 10.13
C LEU A 186 9.82 -2.28 9.93
N VAL A 187 9.81 -1.80 8.70
CA VAL A 187 8.99 -0.65 8.29
C VAL A 187 7.69 -1.13 7.67
N ILE A 188 6.56 -0.66 8.20
CA ILE A 188 5.24 -0.84 7.62
C ILE A 188 4.80 0.48 7.01
N ALA A 189 4.78 0.55 5.68
CA ALA A 189 4.46 1.77 4.94
C ALA A 189 3.08 1.68 4.29
N ILE A 190 2.21 2.63 4.59
CA ILE A 190 0.88 2.76 4.00
C ILE A 190 0.89 3.96 3.06
N SER A 191 0.71 3.71 1.77
CA SER A 191 0.68 4.76 0.75
C SER A 191 -0.29 4.41 -0.35
N PHE A 192 -1.25 5.30 -0.60
CA PHE A 192 -2.24 5.17 -1.66
C PHE A 192 -2.09 6.34 -2.66
N PRO A 193 -2.85 6.38 -3.77
CA PRO A 193 -2.57 7.27 -4.89
C PRO A 193 -2.33 8.74 -4.50
N ARG A 194 -1.49 9.40 -5.31
CA ARG A 194 -0.71 10.63 -5.02
C ARG A 194 0.58 10.41 -4.23
N HIS A 195 0.74 9.29 -3.52
CA HIS A 195 1.97 8.83 -2.88
C HIS A 195 2.86 9.95 -2.33
N PRO A 196 2.59 10.43 -1.10
CA PRO A 196 3.38 11.49 -0.49
C PRO A 196 4.88 11.22 -0.57
N SER A 197 5.64 12.19 -1.07
CA SER A 197 7.10 12.08 -1.25
C SER A 197 7.82 11.73 0.05
N GLU A 198 7.29 12.20 1.17
CA GLU A 198 7.79 11.99 2.52
C GLU A 198 7.70 10.51 2.91
N THR A 199 6.57 9.85 2.61
CA THR A 199 6.43 8.40 2.80
C THR A 199 7.45 7.66 1.92
N VAL A 200 7.57 8.04 0.65
CA VAL A 200 8.48 7.37 -0.29
C VAL A 200 9.93 7.52 0.14
N ALA A 201 10.38 8.74 0.43
CA ALA A 201 11.75 9.04 0.85
C ALA A 201 12.13 8.29 2.14
N MET A 202 11.23 8.24 3.12
CA MET A 202 11.46 7.51 4.37
C MET A 202 11.64 6.01 4.11
N VAL A 203 10.77 5.40 3.30
CA VAL A 203 10.84 3.95 2.99
C VAL A 203 12.13 3.60 2.26
N HIS A 204 12.54 4.41 1.28
CA HIS A 204 13.81 4.22 0.58
C HIS A 204 15.00 4.33 1.54
N SER A 205 15.03 5.36 2.39
CA SER A 205 16.10 5.56 3.37
C SER A 205 16.18 4.40 4.36
N ALA A 206 15.04 3.93 4.86
CA ALA A 206 15.01 2.80 5.78
C ALA A 206 15.49 1.49 5.11
N LYS A 207 15.13 1.28 3.84
CA LYS A 207 15.62 0.11 3.08
C LYS A 207 17.15 0.15 2.92
N GLU A 208 17.71 1.31 2.59
CA GLU A 208 19.16 1.50 2.49
C GLU A 208 19.89 1.24 3.82
N LEU A 209 19.22 1.46 4.94
CA LEU A 209 19.70 1.17 6.29
C LEU A 209 19.43 -0.27 6.76
N GLY A 210 18.94 -1.14 5.87
CA GLY A 210 18.76 -2.57 6.12
C GLY A 210 17.42 -2.96 6.75
N ALA A 211 16.43 -2.06 6.79
CA ALA A 211 15.09 -2.41 7.23
C ALA A 211 14.45 -3.45 6.30
N LYS A 212 13.67 -4.35 6.89
CA LYS A 212 12.64 -5.07 6.13
C LYS A 212 11.48 -4.11 5.88
N VAL A 213 10.90 -4.12 4.68
CA VAL A 213 9.82 -3.22 4.28
C VAL A 213 8.57 -4.02 3.92
N LEU A 214 7.48 -3.76 4.63
CA LEU A 214 6.11 -4.12 4.27
C LEU A 214 5.43 -2.90 3.64
N ALA A 215 5.13 -2.97 2.34
CA ALA A 215 4.34 -1.96 1.64
C ALA A 215 2.86 -2.35 1.61
N ILE A 216 1.99 -1.44 2.02
CA ILE A 216 0.53 -1.54 1.98
C ILE A 216 0.00 -0.46 1.05
N THR A 217 -0.53 -0.86 -0.11
CA THR A 217 -0.83 0.06 -1.22
C THR A 217 -1.77 -0.58 -2.24
N GLU A 218 -2.17 0.15 -3.28
CA GLU A 218 -3.09 -0.33 -4.32
C GLU A 218 -2.44 -1.27 -5.35
N GLY A 219 -1.11 -1.39 -5.36
CA GLY A 219 -0.42 -2.40 -6.13
C GLY A 219 1.05 -2.15 -6.45
N GLU A 220 1.53 -2.93 -7.41
CA GLU A 220 2.94 -3.10 -7.78
C GLU A 220 3.56 -1.85 -8.42
N LEU A 221 2.72 -0.93 -8.90
CA LEU A 221 3.15 0.34 -9.50
C LEU A 221 3.43 1.44 -8.49
N SER A 222 2.99 1.27 -7.25
CA SER A 222 3.22 2.24 -6.18
C SER A 222 4.73 2.44 -5.95
N PRO A 223 5.20 3.67 -5.71
CA PRO A 223 6.61 3.95 -5.47
C PRO A 223 7.18 3.16 -4.29
N ILE A 224 6.39 2.94 -3.22
CA ILE A 224 6.86 2.18 -2.05
C ILE A 224 6.98 0.68 -2.30
N SER A 225 6.35 0.15 -3.37
CA SER A 225 6.45 -1.27 -3.75
C SER A 225 7.81 -1.63 -4.32
N GLN A 226 8.58 -0.65 -4.83
CA GLN A 226 9.84 -0.91 -5.54
C GLN A 226 10.95 -1.44 -4.63
N VAL A 227 10.89 -1.10 -3.34
CA VAL A 227 11.87 -1.45 -2.32
C VAL A 227 11.29 -2.37 -1.22
N ALA A 228 10.05 -2.82 -1.41
CA ALA A 228 9.34 -3.66 -0.46
C ALA A 228 9.87 -5.11 -0.49
N ASP A 229 10.07 -5.69 0.69
CA ASP A 229 10.25 -7.13 0.83
C ASP A 229 8.92 -7.86 0.72
N HIS A 230 7.86 -7.23 1.24
CA HIS A 230 6.49 -7.72 1.20
C HIS A 230 5.55 -6.66 0.66
N LEU A 231 4.70 -7.03 -0.30
CA LEU A 231 3.70 -6.14 -0.89
C LEU A 231 2.29 -6.64 -0.56
N LEU A 232 1.63 -6.01 0.41
CA LEU A 232 0.23 -6.25 0.69
C LEU A 232 -0.65 -5.31 -0.14
N LYS A 233 -1.13 -5.84 -1.26
CA LYS A 233 -2.03 -5.12 -2.16
C LYS A 233 -3.44 -5.08 -1.60
N ILE A 234 -4.03 -3.88 -1.55
CA ILE A 234 -5.41 -3.68 -1.13
C ILE A 234 -6.17 -2.96 -2.23
N THR A 235 -7.22 -3.62 -2.73
CA THR A 235 -8.17 -2.99 -3.66
C THR A 235 -9.17 -2.16 -2.86
N THR A 236 -9.26 -0.86 -3.14
CA THR A 236 -10.17 0.05 -2.45
C THR A 236 -10.98 0.88 -3.45
N PRO A 237 -12.19 1.34 -3.09
CA PRO A 237 -12.86 2.39 -3.84
C PRO A 237 -12.00 3.66 -3.84
N GLN A 238 -12.17 4.46 -4.89
CA GLN A 238 -11.51 5.74 -5.05
C GLN A 238 -12.54 6.87 -4.89
N PRO A 239 -12.18 7.99 -4.22
CA PRO A 239 -10.90 8.25 -3.58
C PRO A 239 -10.76 7.54 -2.23
N VAL A 240 -9.57 6.95 -1.97
CA VAL A 240 -9.29 6.17 -0.75
C VAL A 240 -9.59 6.96 0.53
N ALA A 241 -9.32 8.28 0.51
CA ALA A 241 -9.49 9.18 1.65
C ALA A 241 -10.90 9.18 2.26
N THR A 242 -11.94 9.06 1.43
CA THR A 242 -13.35 9.18 1.86
C THR A 242 -14.11 7.87 1.77
N SER A 243 -13.64 6.92 0.97
CA SER A 243 -14.38 5.68 0.69
C SER A 243 -13.56 4.42 0.94
N GLY A 244 -12.23 4.48 0.89
CA GLY A 244 -11.38 3.27 0.93
C GLY A 244 -10.98 2.81 2.33
N MET A 245 -11.31 3.59 3.36
CA MET A 245 -10.92 3.30 4.75
C MET A 245 -11.48 1.98 5.30
N PRO A 246 -12.76 1.61 5.08
CA PRO A 246 -13.30 0.35 5.59
C PRO A 246 -12.49 -0.88 5.15
N THR A 247 -12.16 -0.96 3.86
CA THR A 247 -11.36 -2.07 3.32
C THR A 247 -9.94 -2.06 3.90
N LEU A 248 -9.32 -0.89 3.99
CA LEU A 248 -7.97 -0.75 4.56
C LEU A 248 -7.94 -1.19 6.03
N PHE A 249 -8.84 -0.69 6.87
CA PHE A 249 -8.92 -1.07 8.28
C PHE A 249 -9.23 -2.56 8.48
N SER A 250 -10.06 -3.15 7.63
CA SER A 250 -10.35 -4.58 7.68
C SER A 250 -9.09 -5.42 7.49
N ILE A 251 -8.27 -5.11 6.47
CA ILE A 251 -7.00 -5.81 6.23
C ILE A 251 -5.99 -5.55 7.37
N LEU A 252 -5.91 -4.33 7.89
CA LEU A 252 -5.05 -4.05 9.05
C LEU A 252 -5.50 -4.82 10.30
N ASN A 253 -6.81 -4.98 10.51
CA ASN A 253 -7.35 -5.83 11.57
C ASN A 253 -6.99 -7.30 11.37
N VAL A 254 -7.02 -7.82 10.14
CA VAL A 254 -6.53 -9.17 9.82
C VAL A 254 -5.07 -9.35 10.22
N LEU A 255 -4.20 -8.36 9.95
CA LEU A 255 -2.80 -8.40 10.38
C LEU A 255 -2.67 -8.46 11.91
N ILE A 256 -3.40 -7.60 12.63
CA ILE A 256 -3.40 -7.58 14.09
C ILE A 256 -3.87 -8.92 14.66
N LYS A 257 -4.99 -9.47 14.15
CA LYS A 257 -5.48 -10.79 14.58
C LYS A 257 -4.50 -11.90 14.26
N GLY A 258 -3.84 -11.85 13.11
CA GLY A 258 -2.75 -12.77 12.77
C GLY A 258 -1.63 -12.74 13.79
N VAL A 259 -1.16 -11.54 14.18
CA VAL A 259 -0.12 -11.37 15.22
C VAL A 259 -0.59 -11.92 16.56
N MET A 260 -1.82 -11.62 16.99
CA MET A 260 -2.40 -12.13 18.24
C MET A 260 -2.45 -13.66 18.27
N LEU A 261 -2.75 -14.31 17.15
CA LEU A 261 -2.79 -15.77 17.07
C LEU A 261 -1.39 -16.41 17.03
N HIS A 262 -0.43 -15.78 16.36
CA HIS A 262 0.93 -16.31 16.23
C HIS A 262 1.81 -16.09 17.47
N ASP A 263 1.51 -15.08 18.30
CA ASP A 263 2.30 -14.71 19.49
C ASP A 263 1.43 -14.62 20.75
N ALA A 264 0.44 -15.52 20.85
CA ALA A 264 -0.67 -15.44 21.82
C ALA A 264 -0.22 -15.29 23.28
N GLU A 265 0.79 -16.05 23.72
CA GLU A 265 1.27 -15.99 25.11
C GLU A 265 1.89 -14.63 25.46
N ASN A 266 2.72 -14.07 24.58
CA ASN A 266 3.35 -12.78 24.83
C ASN A 266 2.34 -11.64 24.71
N VAL A 267 1.41 -11.74 23.76
CA VAL A 267 0.30 -10.79 23.62
C VAL A 267 -0.58 -10.78 24.85
N GLN A 268 -0.93 -11.95 25.42
CA GLN A 268 -1.72 -12.03 26.65
C GLN A 268 -1.02 -11.34 27.83
N LYS A 269 0.27 -11.64 28.04
CA LYS A 269 1.08 -10.97 29.09
C LYS A 269 1.13 -9.46 28.88
N ARG A 270 1.28 -9.02 27.63
CA ARG A 270 1.33 -7.60 27.28
C ARG A 270 0.01 -6.89 27.53
N LEU A 271 -1.11 -7.50 27.15
CA LEU A 271 -2.45 -6.94 27.38
C LEU A 271 -2.77 -6.83 28.87
N GLN A 272 -2.45 -7.85 29.68
CA GLN A 272 -2.59 -7.79 31.13
C GLN A 272 -1.81 -6.60 31.71
N HIS A 273 -0.53 -6.46 31.34
CA HIS A 273 0.30 -5.35 31.78
C HIS A 273 -0.19 -3.98 31.27
N TYR A 274 -0.74 -3.93 30.06
CA TYR A 274 -1.34 -2.72 29.49
C TYR A 274 -2.59 -2.31 30.29
N ASP A 275 -3.47 -3.25 30.64
CA ASP A 275 -4.67 -3.00 31.44
C ASP A 275 -4.33 -2.52 32.85
N GLU A 276 -3.32 -3.14 33.50
CA GLU A 276 -2.81 -2.72 34.82
C GLU A 276 -2.23 -1.30 34.84
N ILE A 277 -1.57 -0.86 33.76
CA ILE A 277 -1.03 0.49 33.66
C ILE A 277 -2.12 1.48 33.25
N SER A 278 -2.96 1.11 32.28
CA SER A 278 -3.97 2.01 31.74
C SER A 278 -5.03 2.37 32.77
N SER A 279 -5.48 1.43 33.60
CA SER A 279 -6.36 1.68 34.77
C SER A 279 -5.77 2.68 35.77
N LYS A 280 -4.45 2.81 35.87
CA LYS A 280 -3.79 3.80 36.75
C LYS A 280 -3.66 5.18 36.12
N LEU A 281 -3.60 5.24 34.79
CA LEU A 281 -3.32 6.47 34.03
C LEU A 281 -4.59 7.12 33.46
N TYR A 282 -5.64 6.33 33.26
CA TYR A 282 -6.91 6.76 32.70
C TYR A 282 -8.03 6.40 33.65
N SER A 283 -8.94 7.34 33.90
CA SER A 283 -10.19 7.07 34.60
C SER A 283 -11.19 6.50 33.60
N PHE A 284 -11.68 5.29 33.84
CA PHE A 284 -12.76 4.70 33.06
C PHE A 284 -14.11 4.91 33.75
N VAL A 285 -15.17 5.18 32.97
CA VAL A 285 -16.52 5.36 33.52
C VAL A 285 -17.01 4.02 34.07
N GLY A 286 -17.31 3.97 35.38
CA GLY A 286 -17.79 2.77 36.06
C GLY A 286 -16.74 2.04 36.92
N GLU A 287 -15.49 2.51 36.95
CA GLU A 287 -14.51 2.15 37.99
C GLU A 287 -14.77 3.02 39.23
N GLU A 288 -15.91 2.83 39.89
CA GLU A 288 -16.06 3.25 41.27
C GLU A 288 -15.24 2.28 42.13
N GLU A 289 -14.26 2.79 42.88
CA GLU A 289 -13.84 2.10 44.10
C GLU A 289 -15.10 1.90 44.94
N GLU A 290 -15.61 0.68 45.03
CA GLU A 290 -16.58 0.30 46.05
C GLU A 290 -15.88 0.48 47.42
N ASP A 291 -15.87 1.72 47.90
CA ASP A 291 -15.57 2.06 49.27
C ASP A 291 -16.74 1.54 50.12
N PHE A 292 -16.68 0.24 50.47
CA PHE A 292 -17.54 -0.38 51.49
C PHE A 292 -17.15 0.07 52.90
N SER A 293 -16.88 1.36 53.08
CA SER A 293 -16.82 1.99 54.37
C SER A 293 -17.45 3.37 54.26
N ILE A 294 -18.76 3.51 54.44
CA ILE A 294 -19.43 4.18 55.58
C ILE A 294 -20.93 3.81 55.59
N TYR A 295 -21.40 3.41 56.78
CA TYR A 295 -22.76 3.14 57.29
C TYR A 295 -23.28 1.70 57.22
#